data_AF-A0A9E3N2C2-F1
#
_entry.id   AF-A0A9E3N2C2-F1
#
_cell.length_a   1.000
_cell.length_b   1.000
_cell.length_c   1.000
_cell.angle_alpha   90.00
_cell.angle_beta   90.00
_cell.angle_gamma   90.00
#
_symmetry.space_group_name_H-M   'P 1'
#
loop_
_entity.id
_entity.type
_entity.pdbx_description
1 polymer ?
#
loop_
_entity_poly.entity_id
_entity_poly.type
_entity_poly.pdbx_seq_one_letter_code
_entity_poly.pdbx_strand_id
1 'polypeptide(L)'
;ADRAEADAPLRDLFLDRPAFDAWAVEYRARLCQEGSVDAQRRVAMHAVNPKYVLRNYLAQVAIEKAQNGNYEEVRRLLAVLERPFDEQPENEAYAVLPPDWASHLEVSCSS
;
A
#
# COMPACT_ATOMS: atom_id res chain seq x y z
N ALA A 1 24.66 -3.31 -9.35
CA ALA A 1 23.51 -4.16 -9.01
C ALA A 1 22.41 -3.80 -10.00
N ASP A 2 21.90 -4.79 -10.71
CA ASP A 2 21.11 -4.59 -11.92
C ASP A 2 19.74 -4.00 -11.53
N ARG A 3 19.34 -2.88 -12.15
CA ARG A 3 18.02 -2.27 -11.86
C ARG A 3 16.88 -3.24 -12.18
N ALA A 4 17.14 -4.22 -13.06
CA ALA A 4 16.24 -5.33 -13.33
C ALA A 4 15.98 -6.24 -12.11
N GLU A 5 16.97 -6.45 -11.23
CA GLU A 5 16.77 -7.21 -9.98
C GLU A 5 15.90 -6.45 -8.99
N ALA A 6 16.02 -5.13 -8.93
CA ALA A 6 15.21 -4.28 -8.07
C ALA A 6 13.73 -4.24 -8.49
N ASP A 7 13.46 -4.41 -9.79
CA ASP A 7 12.11 -4.42 -10.34
C ASP A 7 11.40 -5.77 -10.14
N ALA A 8 12.13 -6.86 -9.87
CA ALA A 8 11.59 -8.22 -9.92
C ALA A 8 10.31 -8.42 -9.07
N PRO A 9 10.21 -7.94 -7.81
CA PRO A 9 8.98 -8.09 -7.03
C PRO A 9 7.78 -7.34 -7.61
N LEU A 10 8.00 -6.18 -8.23
CA LEU A 10 6.94 -5.40 -8.89
C LEU A 10 6.54 -6.02 -10.22
N ARG A 11 7.53 -6.48 -10.99
CA ARG A 11 7.36 -7.12 -12.28
C ARG A 11 6.45 -8.35 -12.20
N ASP A 12 6.56 -9.12 -11.12
CA ASP A 12 5.74 -10.31 -10.89
C ASP A 12 4.26 -9.98 -10.60
N LEU A 13 3.92 -8.72 -10.32
CA LEU A 13 2.53 -8.27 -10.15
C LEU A 13 1.80 -8.06 -11.48
N PHE A 14 2.51 -8.05 -12.61
CA PHE A 14 1.92 -7.80 -13.93
C PHE A 14 1.75 -9.10 -14.72
N LEU A 15 0.56 -9.26 -15.32
CA LEU A 15 0.28 -10.37 -16.25
C LEU A 15 1.15 -10.25 -17.52
N ASP A 16 1.23 -9.05 -18.10
CA ASP A 16 2.10 -8.73 -19.24
C ASP A 16 3.42 -8.11 -18.76
N ARG A 17 4.38 -8.98 -18.45
CA ARG A 17 5.70 -8.57 -17.96
C ARG A 17 6.50 -7.78 -19.01
N PRO A 18 6.54 -8.18 -20.30
CA PRO A 18 7.19 -7.37 -21.33
C PRO A 18 6.66 -5.94 -21.42
N ALA A 19 5.34 -5.73 -21.28
CA ALA A 19 4.77 -4.38 -21.25
C ALA A 19 5.25 -3.58 -20.04
N PHE A 20 5.29 -4.18 -18.85
CA PHE A 20 5.88 -3.55 -17.66
C PHE A 20 7.36 -3.21 -17.85
N ASP A 21 8.14 -4.12 -18.43
CA ASP A 21 9.57 -3.94 -18.68
C ASP A 21 9.82 -2.72 -19.59
N ALA A 22 9.03 -2.59 -20.66
CA ALA A 22 9.07 -1.43 -21.56
C ALA A 22 8.70 -0.13 -20.83
N TRP A 23 7.60 -0.14 -20.08
CA TRP A 23 7.16 1.02 -19.29
C TRP A 23 8.19 1.45 -18.24
N ALA A 24 8.84 0.50 -17.55
CA ALA A 24 9.84 0.79 -16.53
C ALA A 24 11.09 1.47 -17.12
N VAL A 25 11.47 1.12 -18.36
CA VAL A 25 12.53 1.81 -19.11
C VAL A 25 12.14 3.25 -19.40
N GLU A 26 10.93 3.49 -19.92
CA GLU A 26 10.44 4.83 -20.23
C GLU A 26 10.33 5.71 -18.98
N TYR A 27 9.78 5.16 -17.88
CA TYR A 27 9.68 5.85 -16.60
C TYR A 27 11.05 6.31 -16.09
N ARG A 28 12.06 5.42 -16.13
CA ARG A 28 13.43 5.77 -15.74
C ARG A 28 14.06 6.82 -16.66
N ALA A 29 13.83 6.73 -17.96
CA ALA A 29 14.31 7.75 -18.90
C ALA A 29 13.74 9.13 -18.55
N ARG A 30 12.45 9.19 -18.22
CA ARG A 30 11.78 10.42 -17.76
C ARG A 30 12.36 10.95 -16.44
N LEU A 31 12.67 10.09 -15.47
CA LEU A 31 13.33 10.47 -14.21
C LEU A 31 14.74 11.05 -14.44
N CYS A 32 15.50 10.48 -15.38
CA CYS A 32 16.82 11.00 -15.74
C CYS A 32 16.73 12.40 -16.36
N GLN A 33 15.73 12.64 -17.22
CA GLN A 33 15.53 13.93 -17.90
C GLN A 33 15.22 15.08 -16.93
N GLU A 34 14.58 14.82 -15.79
CA GLU A 34 14.32 15.82 -14.75
C GLU A 34 15.44 15.93 -13.70
N GLY A 35 16.53 15.18 -13.86
CA GLY A 35 17.62 15.17 -12.87
C GLY A 35 17.20 14.56 -11.52
N SER A 36 16.24 13.63 -11.52
CA SER A 36 15.70 13.02 -10.31
C SER A 36 16.77 12.26 -9.52
N VAL A 37 16.88 12.54 -8.22
CA VAL A 37 17.78 11.82 -7.30
C VAL A 37 16.98 10.83 -6.47
N ASP A 38 17.35 9.54 -6.53
CA ASP A 38 16.60 8.44 -5.92
C ASP A 38 16.30 8.65 -4.43
N ALA A 39 17.29 9.12 -3.65
CA ALA A 39 17.10 9.39 -2.23
C ALA A 39 16.08 10.49 -1.94
N GLN A 40 16.10 11.58 -2.71
CA GLN A 40 15.17 12.71 -2.55
C GLN A 40 13.77 12.32 -3.05
N ARG A 41 13.71 11.65 -4.20
CA ARG A 41 12.47 11.13 -4.76
C ARG A 41 11.76 10.19 -3.79
N ARG A 42 12.50 9.28 -3.13
CA ARG A 42 11.93 8.37 -2.13
C ARG A 42 11.26 9.12 -0.99
N VAL A 43 11.91 10.13 -0.42
CA VAL A 43 11.33 10.97 0.66
C VAL A 43 10.07 11.68 0.17
N ALA A 44 10.12 12.30 -1.01
CA ALA A 44 8.96 12.98 -1.59
C ALA A 44 7.79 12.03 -1.88
N MET A 45 8.08 10.83 -2.39
CA MET A 45 7.06 9.81 -2.66
C MET A 45 6.44 9.26 -1.37
N HIS A 46 7.22 9.00 -0.32
CA HIS A 46 6.67 8.53 0.97
C HIS A 46 5.77 9.58 1.63
N ALA A 47 6.03 10.88 1.43
CA ALA A 47 5.20 11.94 1.97
C ALA A 47 3.79 12.03 1.33
N VAL A 48 3.56 11.38 0.18
CA VAL A 48 2.29 11.47 -0.56
C VAL A 48 1.65 10.12 -0.87
N ASN A 49 2.43 9.03 -0.84
CA ASN A 49 1.94 7.67 -1.06
C ASN A 49 1.71 6.99 0.30
N PRO A 50 0.47 6.83 0.77
CA PRO A 50 0.20 6.25 2.08
C PRO A 50 0.59 4.77 2.07
N LYS A 51 1.29 4.35 3.13
CA LYS A 51 1.56 2.94 3.42
C LYS A 51 0.32 2.23 3.97
N TYR A 52 -0.49 2.94 4.75
CA TYR A 52 -1.70 2.43 5.38
C TYR A 52 -2.94 3.10 4.80
N VAL A 53 -3.92 2.29 4.38
CA VAL A 53 -5.21 2.74 3.87
C VAL A 53 -6.33 1.98 4.55
N LEU A 54 -7.48 2.63 4.77
CA LEU A 54 -8.65 1.98 5.36
C LEU A 54 -9.31 1.04 4.34
N ARG A 55 -8.78 -0.18 4.22
CA ARG A 55 -9.35 -1.22 3.36
C ARG A 55 -10.66 -1.74 3.97
N ASN A 56 -11.62 -2.11 3.13
CA ASN A 56 -12.95 -2.57 3.55
C ASN A 56 -12.90 -3.71 4.58
N TYR A 57 -12.05 -4.72 4.39
CA TYR A 57 -11.96 -5.83 5.34
C TYR A 57 -11.41 -5.41 6.71
N LEU A 58 -10.50 -4.43 6.74
CA LEU A 58 -9.98 -3.89 8.01
C LEU A 58 -11.11 -3.20 8.79
N ALA A 59 -11.92 -2.41 8.08
CA ALA A 59 -13.11 -1.80 8.67
C ALA A 59 -14.09 -2.87 9.19
N GLN A 60 -14.37 -3.92 8.39
CA GLN A 60 -15.25 -5.01 8.79
C GLN A 60 -14.78 -5.73 10.05
N VAL A 61 -13.51 -6.12 10.12
CA VAL A 61 -12.93 -6.78 11.31
C VAL A 61 -13.07 -5.90 12.55
N ALA A 62 -12.91 -4.58 12.40
CA ALA A 62 -13.10 -3.64 13.50
C ALA A 62 -14.57 -3.56 13.95
N ILE A 63 -15.51 -3.52 13.00
CA ILE A 63 -16.96 -3.49 13.26
C ILE A 63 -17.41 -4.75 14.01
N GLU A 64 -16.99 -5.93 13.55
CA GLU A 64 -17.35 -7.21 14.17
C GLU A 64 -16.86 -7.31 15.61
N LYS A 65 -15.61 -6.89 15.88
CA LYS A 65 -15.08 -6.84 17.25
C LYS A 65 -15.84 -5.84 18.12
N ALA A 66 -16.16 -4.67 17.57
CA ALA A 66 -16.89 -3.62 18.28
C ALA A 66 -18.33 -4.02 18.62
N GLN A 67 -19.02 -4.75 17.75
CA GLN A 67 -20.35 -5.32 18.02
C GLN A 67 -20.35 -6.30 19.20
N ASN A 68 -19.21 -6.97 19.43
CA ASN A 68 -18.99 -7.83 20.59
C ASN A 68 -18.46 -7.06 21.83
N GLY A 69 -18.49 -5.73 21.80
CA GLY A 69 -18.03 -4.86 22.89
C GLY A 69 -16.52 -4.62 22.94
N ASN A 70 -15.73 -5.17 21.99
CA ASN A 70 -14.29 -4.96 21.91
C ASN A 70 -13.92 -3.85 20.91
N TYR A 71 -13.57 -2.68 21.42
CA TYR A 71 -13.20 -1.51 20.62
C TYR A 71 -11.69 -1.35 20.38
N GLU A 72 -10.85 -2.31 20.80
CA GLU A 72 -9.39 -2.18 20.67
C GLU A 72 -8.94 -2.09 19.21
N GLU A 73 -9.57 -2.87 18.31
CA GLU A 73 -9.24 -2.86 16.88
C GLU A 73 -9.57 -1.52 16.23
N VAL A 74 -10.71 -0.93 16.59
CA VAL A 74 -11.12 0.40 16.11
C VAL A 74 -10.11 1.46 16.53
N ARG A 75 -9.68 1.44 17.81
CA ARG A 75 -8.66 2.38 18.32
C ARG A 75 -7.32 2.19 17.62
N ARG A 76 -6.92 0.94 17.36
CA ARG A 76 -5.66 0.63 16.68
C ARG A 76 -5.68 1.10 15.23
N LEU A 77 -6.75 0.83 14.48
CA LEU A 77 -6.91 1.32 13.12
C LEU A 77 -6.88 2.84 13.06
N LEU A 78 -7.57 3.53 13.98
CA LEU A 78 -7.53 4.98 14.06
C LEU A 78 -6.09 5.50 14.26
N ALA A 79 -5.37 4.96 15.25
CA ALA A 79 -3.99 5.36 15.54
C ALA A 79 -3.02 5.13 14.36
N VAL A 80 -3.23 4.06 13.59
CA VAL A 80 -2.45 3.79 12.36
C VAL A 80 -2.75 4.84 11.29
N LEU A 81 -4.03 5.13 11.07
CA LEU A 81 -4.52 6.02 10.01
C LEU A 81 -4.29 7.51 10.29
N GLU A 82 -3.97 7.89 11.52
CA GLU A 82 -3.51 9.26 11.86
C GLU A 82 -2.13 9.57 11.27
N ARG A 83 -1.31 8.54 10.99
CA ARG A 83 0.03 8.67 10.41
C ARG A 83 0.22 7.71 9.24
N PRO A 84 -0.60 7.80 8.18
CA PRO A 84 -0.70 6.75 7.15
C PRO A 84 0.51 6.69 6.23
N PHE A 85 1.34 7.74 6.21
CA PHE A 85 2.56 7.86 5.41
C PHE A 85 3.82 7.39 6.16
N ASP A 86 3.76 7.34 7.49
CA ASP A 86 4.91 7.02 8.32
C ASP A 86 5.16 5.51 8.34
N GLU A 87 6.43 5.12 8.50
CA GLU A 87 6.78 3.73 8.81
C GLU A 87 6.36 3.36 10.24
N GLN A 88 5.58 2.28 10.38
CA GLN A 88 5.11 1.77 11.68
C GLN A 88 5.36 0.25 11.75
N PRO A 89 6.58 -0.19 12.13
CA PRO A 89 6.95 -1.61 12.13
C PRO A 89 6.01 -2.51 12.96
N GLU A 90 5.45 -1.98 14.04
CA GLU A 90 4.48 -2.65 14.89
C GLU A 90 3.11 -2.89 14.21
N ASN A 91 2.85 -2.20 13.09
CA ASN A 91 1.58 -2.21 12.37
C ASN A 91 1.72 -2.74 10.93
N GLU A 92 2.80 -3.45 10.59
CA GLU A 92 3.03 -4.01 9.24
C GLU A 92 1.85 -4.83 8.69
N ALA A 93 1.13 -5.54 9.56
CA ALA A 93 -0.05 -6.31 9.20
C ALA A 93 -1.19 -5.48 8.58
N TYR A 94 -1.20 -4.15 8.75
CA TYR A 94 -2.19 -3.25 8.15
C TYR A 94 -1.77 -2.76 6.75
N ALA A 95 -0.51 -2.97 6.33
CA ALA A 95 0.01 -2.56 5.03
C ALA A 95 -0.02 -3.70 3.98
N VAL A 96 -0.25 -4.94 4.41
CA VAL A 96 -0.25 -6.10 3.51
C VAL A 96 -1.42 -6.05 2.52
N LEU A 97 -1.28 -6.79 1.43
CA LEU A 97 -2.39 -7.00 0.50
C LEU A 97 -3.58 -7.66 1.23
N PRO A 98 -4.82 -7.32 0.85
CA PRO A 98 -5.98 -7.97 1.41
C PRO A 98 -5.86 -9.49 1.20
N PRO A 99 -6.24 -10.31 2.18
CA PRO A 99 -6.28 -11.76 2.03
C PRO A 99 -7.32 -12.17 0.99
N ASP A 100 -7.16 -13.35 0.38
CA ASP A 100 -8.02 -13.78 -0.75
C ASP A 100 -9.52 -13.72 -0.46
N TRP A 101 -9.93 -14.04 0.78
CA TRP A 101 -11.33 -13.99 1.21
C TRP A 101 -11.92 -12.57 1.28
N ALA A 102 -11.08 -11.55 1.46
CA ALA A 102 -11.50 -10.15 1.55
C ALA A 102 -11.90 -9.55 0.19
N SER A 103 -11.55 -10.22 -0.91
CA SER A 103 -11.92 -9.82 -2.28
C SER A 103 -13.44 -9.78 -2.53
N HIS A 104 -14.21 -10.52 -1.71
CA HIS A 104 -15.67 -10.64 -1.84
C HIS A 104 -16.43 -9.76 -0.85
N LEU A 105 -15.73 -8.90 -0.09
CA LEU A 105 -16.33 -8.15 1.00
C LEU A 105 -16.91 -6.82 0.52
N GLU A 106 -18.20 -6.84 0.18
CA GLU A 106 -18.97 -5.64 -0.11
C GLU A 106 -19.39 -4.97 1.20
N VAL A 107 -18.65 -3.95 1.62
CA VAL A 107 -19.09 -3.06 2.68
C VAL A 107 -20.10 -2.10 2.06
N SER A 108 -21.38 -2.42 2.20
CA SER A 108 -22.46 -1.52 1.81
C SER A 108 -22.47 -0.32 2.77
N CYS A 109 -22.06 0.84 2.27
CA CYS A 109 -22.38 2.12 2.92
C CYS A 109 -23.87 2.38 2.73
N SER A 110 -24.74 1.81 3.58
CA SER A 110 -26.14 2.21 3.61
C SER A 110 -26.21 3.66 4.11
N SER A 111 -26.45 4.57 3.17
CA SER A 111 -26.80 5.98 3.38
C SER A 111 -28.11 6.15 4.15
#